data_AF-A0A6A4GEW5-F1
#
_entry.id   AF-A0A6A4GEW5-F1
#
_cell.length_a   1.000
_cell.length_b   1.000
_cell.length_c   1.000
_cell.angle_alpha   90.00
_cell.angle_beta   90.00
_cell.angle_gamma   90.00
#
_symmetry.space_group_name_H-M   'P 1'
#
loop_
_entity.id
_entity.type
_entity.pdbx_description
1 polymer ?
#
loop_
_entity_poly.entity_id
_entity_poly.type
_entity_poly.pdbx_seq_one_letter_code
_entity_poly.pdbx_strand_id
1 'polypeptide(L)' 'MTLARATTFRSLLKQWVDGLHEVHPHTKAHQNRTNVHVAFHLYDFLILFGPVISWWCFPFERLIGTIPES' A
#
# COMPACT_ATOMS: atom_id res chain seq x y z
N MET A 1 7.34 -5.10 10.88
CA MET A 1 7.02 -5.85 9.64
C MET A 1 8.25 -6.69 9.28
N THR A 2 8.15 -8.00 9.02
CA THR A 2 9.31 -8.82 8.64
C THR A 2 9.42 -8.90 7.11
N LEU A 3 10.64 -9.03 6.58
CA LEU A 3 10.88 -9.15 5.13
C LEU A 3 10.10 -10.32 4.51
N ALA A 4 9.97 -11.44 5.24
CA ALA A 4 9.17 -12.59 4.82
C ALA A 4 7.67 -12.26 4.66
N ARG A 5 7.11 -11.42 5.54
CA ARG A 5 5.70 -11.00 5.43
C ARG A 5 5.49 -10.00 4.29
N ALA A 6 6.43 -9.08 4.10
CA ALA A 6 6.37 -8.12 3.00
C ALA A 6 6.46 -8.84 1.63
N THR A 7 7.40 -9.77 1.49
CA THR A 7 7.55 -10.56 0.25
C THR A 7 6.33 -11.43 -0.02
N THR A 8 5.76 -12.07 1.00
CA THR A 8 4.50 -12.81 0.90
C THR A 8 3.35 -11.91 0.44
N PHE A 9 3.21 -10.72 1.03
CA PHE A 9 2.19 -9.74 0.63
C PHE A 9 2.31 -9.38 -0.85
N ARG A 10 3.52 -9.08 -1.34
CA ARG A 10 3.76 -8.76 -2.75
C ARG A 10 3.39 -9.92 -3.68
N SER A 11 3.73 -11.16 -3.30
CA SER A 11 3.40 -12.35 -4.10
C SER A 11 1.90 -12.59 -4.18
N LEU A 12 1.17 -12.45 -3.06
CA LEU A 12 -0.29 -12.57 -3.04
C LEU A 12 -0.97 -11.45 -3.83
N LEU A 13 -0.47 -10.21 -3.71
CA LEU A 13 -0.97 -9.07 -4.49
C LEU A 13 -0.85 -9.34 -6.00
N LYS A 14 0.31 -9.86 -6.43
CA LYS A 14 0.51 -10.24 -7.84
C LYS A 14 -0.47 -11.32 -8.29
N GLN A 15 -0.64 -12.39 -7.51
CA GLN A 15 -1.58 -13.47 -7.84
C GLN A 15 -3.01 -12.96 -7.97
N TRP A 16 -3.43 -12.06 -7.08
CA TRP A 16 -4.75 -11.43 -7.15
C TRP A 16 -4.92 -10.57 -8.41
N VAL A 17 -3.92 -9.76 -8.77
CA VAL A 17 -3.95 -8.95 -10.01
C VAL A 17 -3.98 -9.84 -11.25
N ASP A 18 -3.21 -10.92 -11.27
CA ASP A 18 -3.18 -11.86 -12.39
C ASP A 18 -4.56 -12.53 -12.57
N GLY A 19 -5.18 -13.00 -11.49
CA GLY A 19 -6.53 -13.57 -11.51
C GLY A 19 -7.61 -12.55 -11.89
N LEU A 20 -7.45 -11.28 -11.48
CA LEU A 20 -8.35 -10.19 -11.89
C LEU A 20 -8.32 -9.99 -13.40
N HIS A 21 -7.14 -10.04 -14.02
CA HIS A 21 -7.00 -9.92 -15.47
C HIS A 21 -7.55 -11.14 -16.23
N GLU A 22 -7.52 -12.33 -15.62
CA GLU A 22 -8.07 -13.55 -16.19
C GLU A 22 -9.61 -13.54 -16.21
N VAL A 23 -10.24 -13.18 -15.09
CA VAL A 23 -11.71 -13.13 -14.96
C VAL A 23 -12.30 -11.89 -15.64
N HIS A 24 -11.55 -10.79 -15.67
CA HIS A 24 -12.00 -9.53 -16.25
C HIS A 24 -10.96 -8.96 -17.23
N PRO A 25 -10.88 -9.49 -18.47
CA PRO A 25 -9.87 -9.09 -19.46
C PRO A 25 -9.87 -7.59 -19.80
N HIS A 26 -11.03 -6.94 -19.68
CA HIS A 26 -11.20 -5.49 -19.87
C HIS A 26 -10.44 -4.64 -18.85
N THR A 27 -10.13 -5.19 -17.66
CA THR A 27 -9.32 -4.50 -16.64
C THR A 27 -7.85 -4.39 -17.04
N LYS A 28 -7.37 -5.26 -17.93
CA LYS A 28 -5.99 -5.26 -18.46
C LYS A 28 -5.70 -4.04 -19.35
N ALA A 29 -6.73 -3.51 -20.02
CA ALA A 29 -6.63 -2.29 -20.84
C ALA A 29 -6.61 -1.01 -19.98
N HIS A 30 -7.11 -1.07 -18.74
CA HIS A 30 -7.02 0.00 -17.75
C HIS A 30 -5.68 -0.03 -17.01
N GLN A 31 -4.57 0.01 -17.76
CA GLN A 31 -3.18 -0.10 -17.30
C GLN A 31 -2.79 0.79 -16.09
N ASN A 32 -3.57 1.82 -15.78
CA ASN A 32 -3.29 2.78 -14.71
C ASN A 32 -4.40 2.85 -13.65
N ARG A 33 -4.83 1.71 -13.10
CA ARG A 33 -5.51 1.78 -11.79
C ARG A 33 -4.45 2.17 -10.78
N THR A 34 -4.38 3.48 -10.46
CA THR A 34 -3.51 4.07 -9.43
C THR A 34 -3.50 3.22 -8.16
N ASN A 35 -4.64 2.63 -7.80
CA ASN A 35 -4.77 1.76 -6.64
C ASN A 35 -3.86 0.51 -6.69
N VAL A 36 -3.74 -0.14 -7.85
CA VAL A 36 -2.87 -1.34 -8.00
C VAL A 36 -1.41 -0.92 -7.97
N HIS A 37 -1.06 0.16 -8.67
CA HIS A 37 0.29 0.72 -8.66
C HIS A 37 0.72 1.16 -7.24
N VAL A 38 -0.14 1.88 -6.52
CA VAL A 38 0.07 2.28 -5.12
C VAL A 38 0.15 1.07 -4.20
N ALA A 39 -0.63 0.01 -4.44
CA ALA A 39 -0.55 -1.22 -3.65
C ALA A 39 0.78 -1.96 -3.83
N PHE A 40 1.40 -1.90 -5.01
CA PHE A 40 2.76 -2.40 -5.20
C PHE A 40 3.80 -1.54 -4.46
N HIS A 41 3.63 -0.22 -4.46
CA HIS A 41 4.49 0.68 -3.65
C HIS A 41 4.28 0.54 -2.15
N LEU A 42 3.10 0.07 -1.71
CA LEU A 42 2.81 -0.18 -0.31
C LEU A 42 3.81 -1.16 0.31
N TYR A 43 4.32 -2.12 -0.47
CA TYR A 43 5.40 -3.01 -0.05
C TYR A 43 6.68 -2.25 0.32
N ASP A 44 7.11 -1.30 -0.53
CA ASP A 44 8.32 -0.50 -0.31
C ASP A 44 8.13 0.36 0.95
N PHE A 45 6.96 0.98 1.08
CA PHE A 45 6.62 1.80 2.24
C PHE A 45 6.54 0.98 3.54
N LEU A 46 6.02 -0.26 3.49
CA LEU A 46 5.97 -1.17 4.65
C LEU A 46 7.34 -1.59 5.17
N ILE A 47 8.35 -1.60 4.29
CA ILE A 47 9.75 -1.85 4.64
C ILE A 47 10.39 -0.58 5.19
N LEU A 48 10.16 0.57 4.56
CA LEU A 48 10.78 1.85 4.92
C LEU A 48 10.21 2.48 6.21
N PHE A 49 8.89 2.41 6.40
CA PHE A 49 8.18 3.15 7.44
C PHE A 49 7.48 2.25 8.47
N GLY A 50 7.59 0.92 8.33
CA GLY A 50 6.91 -0.03 9.21
C GLY A 50 5.41 -0.16 8.93
N PRO A 51 4.60 -0.65 9.88
CA PRO A 51 3.18 -0.97 9.66
C PRO A 51 2.36 0.25 9.24
N VAL A 52 1.43 0.08 8.29
CA VAL A 52 0.50 1.14 7.82
C VAL A 52 -0.30 1.77 8.97
N ILE A 53 -0.64 1.00 10.02
CA ILE A 53 -1.31 1.52 11.22
C ILE A 53 -0.47 2.61 11.91
N SER A 54 0.85 2.49 11.92
CA SER A 54 1.74 3.52 12.46
C SER A 54 1.74 4.77 11.57
N TRP A 55 1.40 4.66 10.28
CA TRP A 55 1.25 5.82 9.41
C TRP A 55 -0.06 6.56 9.63
N TRP A 56 -1.04 5.98 10.30
CA TRP A 56 -2.19 6.74 10.79
C TRP A 56 -1.83 7.56 12.03
N CYS A 57 -0.82 7.20 12.81
CA CYS A 57 -0.30 8.05 13.90
C CYS A 57 0.63 9.16 13.38
N PHE A 58 1.43 8.89 12.34
CA PHE A 58 2.50 9.78 11.88
C PHE A 58 2.06 11.19 11.39
N PRO A 59 0.95 11.37 10.64
CA PRO A 59 0.47 12.70 10.28
C PRO A 59 -0.26 13.37 11.45
N PHE A 60 -0.94 12.63 12.32
CA PHE A 60 -1.68 13.20 13.45
C PHE A 60 -0.75 13.73 14.54
N GLU A 61 0.31 13.00 14.90
CA GLU A 61 1.29 13.48 15.89
C GLU A 61 1.98 14.78 15.41
N ARG A 62 2.25 14.89 14.11
CA ARG A 62 2.87 16.08 13.53
C ARG A 62 1.90 17.25 13.37
N LEU A 63 0.62 16.99 13.10
CA LEU A 63 -0.42 18.02 12.95
C LEU A 63 -0.87 18.57 14.32
N ILE A 64 -1.02 17.71 15.34
CA ILE A 64 -1.41 18.10 16.70
C ILE A 64 -0.29 18.93 17.35
N GLY A 65 0.98 18.60 17.12
CA GLY A 65 2.10 19.41 17.59
C GLY A 65 2.25 20.79 16.92
N THR A 66 1.49 21.06 15.85
CA THR A 66 1.46 22.36 15.15
C THR A 66 0.22 23.20 15.44
N ILE A 67 -0.73 22.73 16.25
CA ILE A 67 -1.83 23.56 16.74
C ILE A 67 -1.28 24.36 17.92
N PRO A 68 -1.09 25.69 17.82
CA PRO A 68 -0.82 26.48 19.01
C PRO A 68 -2.08 26.41 19.88
N GLU A 69 -1.91 26.07 21.17
CA GLU A 69 -2.98 26.31 22.14
C GLU A 69 -3.31 27.81 22.10
N SER A 70 -4.51 28.13 21.59
CA SER A 70 -5.08 29.49 21.59
C SER A 70 -5.89 29.70 22.86
#